data_AF-A0AAE9SMH2-F1
#
_entry.id   AF-A0AAE9SMH2-F1
#
_cell.length_a   1.000
_cell.length_b   1.000
_cell.length_c   1.000
_cell.angle_alpha   90.00
_cell.angle_beta   90.00
_cell.angle_gamma   90.00
#
_symmetry.space_group_name_H-M   'P 1'
#
loop_
_entity.id
_entity.type
_entity.pdbx_description
1 polymer ?
#
loop_
_entity_poly.entity_id
_entity_poly.type
_entity_poly.pdbx_seq_one_letter_code
_entity_poly.pdbx_strand_id
1 'polypeptide(L)'
;MIKRFEDLTLQDDFMFCKVMQNPDLCKRLIEMILADTIGKITYISIQHNIKNYEQAKSVRFDVLVQTENGKFYDIEMQVSNEKNTPKRMRFYQAAIDISFLDKGNSYNNLNDSFIIFICTFDVIGKNRPVYTFENLCIEDKNISLQDGTKKVIINSEAFENTEDKELKEFLEYLKTGKAKSKFTREIEAMIQTVKQNEQARQEYRLMSTFEMDARYKGIYENKRETAKLMKMEKLDMSLIKKITGLPEEEIEKL
;
A
#
# COMPACT_ATOMS: atom_id res chain seq x y z
N MET A 1 -10.58 -5.27 -14.51
CA MET A 1 -11.64 -6.25 -14.17
C MET A 1 -11.33 -6.73 -12.76
N ILE A 2 -12.32 -6.79 -11.88
CA ILE A 2 -12.10 -7.28 -10.51
C ILE A 2 -11.82 -8.79 -10.57
N LYS A 3 -10.76 -9.23 -9.89
CA LYS A 3 -10.40 -10.66 -9.83
C LYS A 3 -11.45 -11.45 -9.07
N ARG A 4 -11.65 -12.72 -9.41
CA ARG A 4 -12.48 -13.60 -8.58
C ARG A 4 -11.75 -13.89 -7.28
N PHE A 5 -12.50 -14.12 -6.21
CA PHE A 5 -11.95 -14.42 -4.88
C PHE A 5 -10.96 -15.60 -4.90
N GLU A 6 -11.25 -16.63 -5.68
CA GLU A 6 -10.38 -17.81 -5.82
C GLU A 6 -9.04 -17.50 -6.49
N ASP A 7 -9.00 -16.46 -7.32
CA ASP A 7 -7.82 -16.08 -8.08
C ASP A 7 -6.95 -15.07 -7.31
N LEU A 8 -7.35 -14.67 -6.10
CA LEU A 8 -6.56 -13.78 -5.26
C LEU A 8 -5.27 -14.46 -4.81
N THR A 9 -4.21 -13.66 -4.80
CA THR A 9 -2.83 -14.01 -4.41
C THR A 9 -2.35 -13.04 -3.33
N LEU A 10 -1.18 -13.27 -2.74
CA LEU A 10 -0.63 -12.34 -1.74
C LEU A 10 -0.48 -10.90 -2.27
N GLN A 11 -0.30 -10.71 -3.59
CA GLN A 11 -0.17 -9.38 -4.18
C GLN A 11 -1.45 -8.55 -4.15
N ASP A 12 -2.61 -9.18 -3.96
CA ASP A 12 -3.89 -8.48 -3.95
C ASP A 12 -4.17 -7.91 -2.56
N ASP A 13 -4.43 -6.59 -2.47
CA ASP A 13 -4.55 -5.82 -1.22
C ASP A 13 -5.37 -6.53 -0.14
N PHE A 14 -6.55 -7.06 -0.51
CA PHE A 14 -7.43 -7.78 0.40
C PHE A 14 -6.76 -9.03 1.00
N MET A 15 -6.08 -9.81 0.16
CA MET A 15 -5.43 -11.04 0.59
C MET A 15 -4.19 -10.74 1.42
N PHE A 16 -3.39 -9.74 1.01
CA PHE A 16 -2.25 -9.26 1.78
C PHE A 16 -2.66 -8.89 3.20
N CYS A 17 -3.69 -8.04 3.30
CA CYS A 17 -4.31 -7.65 4.56
C CYS A 17 -4.70 -8.89 5.39
N LYS A 18 -5.51 -9.80 4.85
CA LYS A 18 -5.98 -10.98 5.59
C LYS A 18 -4.85 -11.90 6.06
N VAL A 19 -3.80 -12.07 5.27
CA VAL A 19 -2.63 -12.89 5.67
C VAL A 19 -1.81 -12.20 6.76
N MET A 20 -1.56 -10.89 6.64
CA MET A 20 -0.78 -10.12 7.62
C MET A 20 -1.52 -9.86 8.94
N GLN A 21 -2.81 -10.21 8.99
CA GLN A 21 -3.59 -10.29 10.22
C GLN A 21 -3.04 -11.37 11.18
N ASN A 22 -2.28 -12.34 10.68
CA ASN A 22 -1.53 -13.29 11.48
C ASN A 22 -0.24 -12.63 12.03
N PRO A 23 -0.10 -12.46 13.36
CA PRO A 23 1.04 -11.74 13.94
C PRO A 23 2.38 -12.41 13.70
N ASP A 24 2.44 -13.74 13.64
CA ASP A 24 3.71 -14.46 13.44
C ASP A 24 4.21 -14.29 12.02
N LEU A 25 3.31 -14.37 11.02
CA LEU A 25 3.66 -14.11 9.62
C LEU A 25 4.07 -12.65 9.41
N CYS A 26 3.30 -11.71 9.98
CA CYS A 26 3.58 -10.29 9.87
C CYS A 26 4.92 -9.92 10.52
N LYS A 27 5.17 -10.40 11.74
CA LYS A 27 6.45 -10.20 12.43
C LYS A 27 7.62 -10.70 11.60
N ARG A 28 7.56 -11.94 11.13
CA ARG A 28 8.64 -12.55 10.34
C ARG A 28 8.89 -11.81 9.03
N LEU A 29 7.83 -11.30 8.39
CA LEU A 29 7.97 -10.47 7.20
C LEU A 29 8.80 -9.20 7.50
N ILE A 30 8.46 -8.49 8.57
CA ILE A 30 9.14 -7.25 8.94
C ILE A 30 10.59 -7.54 9.31
N GLU A 31 10.85 -8.56 10.13
CA GLU A 31 12.20 -8.92 10.57
C GLU A 31 13.09 -9.34 9.39
N MET A 32 12.53 -10.07 8.43
CA MET A 32 13.21 -10.45 7.18
C MET A 32 13.55 -9.23 6.32
N ILE A 33 12.62 -8.27 6.19
CA ILE A 33 12.83 -7.05 5.39
C ILE A 33 13.86 -6.13 6.01
N LEU A 34 13.84 -5.98 7.33
CA LEU A 34 14.72 -5.06 8.06
C LEU A 34 16.06 -5.68 8.43
N ALA A 35 16.20 -7.00 8.32
CA ALA A 35 17.32 -7.77 8.85
C ALA A 35 17.58 -7.45 10.34
N ASP A 36 16.50 -7.26 11.10
CA ASP A 36 16.53 -6.85 12.51
C ASP A 36 15.34 -7.45 13.26
N THR A 37 15.45 -7.57 14.58
CA THR A 37 14.36 -8.04 15.46
C THR A 37 13.50 -6.89 15.93
N ILE A 38 12.17 -7.02 15.84
CA ILE A 38 11.26 -5.91 16.17
C ILE A 38 10.58 -6.03 17.55
N GLY A 39 10.86 -7.12 18.28
CA GLY A 39 10.19 -7.43 19.55
C GLY A 39 8.82 -8.08 19.36
N LYS A 40 7.96 -8.03 20.38
CA LYS A 40 6.59 -8.54 20.30
C LYS A 40 5.67 -7.51 19.63
N ILE A 41 4.82 -7.96 18.71
CA ILE A 41 3.71 -7.17 18.18
C ILE A 41 2.62 -7.06 19.26
N THR A 42 2.26 -5.84 19.63
CA THR A 42 1.20 -5.54 20.61
C THR A 42 -0.11 -5.15 19.93
N TYR A 43 -0.04 -4.65 18.70
CA TYR A 43 -1.20 -4.20 17.94
C TYR A 43 -1.01 -4.39 16.43
N ILE A 44 -2.05 -4.87 15.75
CA ILE A 44 -2.16 -4.91 14.28
C ILE A 44 -3.50 -4.30 13.89
N SER A 45 -3.46 -3.31 13.00
CA SER A 45 -4.62 -2.71 12.36
C SER A 45 -4.55 -2.96 10.86
N ILE A 46 -5.69 -3.30 10.28
CA ILE A 46 -5.80 -3.59 8.84
C ILE A 46 -6.77 -2.61 8.22
N GLN A 47 -6.41 -2.05 7.07
CA GLN A 47 -7.19 -1.00 6.41
C GLN A 47 -7.50 0.16 7.38
N HIS A 48 -6.49 0.57 8.15
CA HIS A 48 -6.65 1.58 9.18
C HIS A 48 -6.90 2.94 8.53
N ASN A 49 -8.13 3.43 8.65
CA ASN A 49 -8.52 4.72 8.08
C ASN A 49 -8.30 5.83 9.10
N ILE A 50 -7.37 6.73 8.81
CA ILE A 50 -7.26 7.98 9.55
C ILE A 50 -8.14 9.01 8.84
N LYS A 51 -9.24 9.36 9.50
CA LYS A 51 -9.99 10.56 9.15
C LYS A 51 -9.21 11.77 9.66
N ASN A 52 -8.41 12.36 8.78
CA ASN A 52 -7.91 13.71 9.01
C ASN A 52 -9.10 14.71 9.02
N TYR A 53 -8.86 15.95 9.45
CA TYR A 53 -9.83 17.06 9.39
C TYR A 53 -10.69 17.02 8.11
N GLU A 54 -11.96 17.47 8.17
CA GLU A 54 -12.98 17.29 7.11
C GLU A 54 -12.54 17.63 5.66
N GLN A 55 -11.47 18.41 5.48
CA GLN A 55 -10.92 18.81 4.17
C GLN A 55 -9.60 18.13 3.78
N ALA A 56 -9.03 17.28 4.62
CA ALA A 56 -7.73 16.64 4.39
C ALA A 56 -7.87 15.26 3.73
N LYS A 57 -6.88 14.90 2.91
CA LYS A 57 -6.81 13.58 2.29
C LYS A 57 -6.77 12.50 3.37
N SER A 58 -7.68 11.54 3.32
CA SER A 58 -7.64 10.37 4.20
C SER A 58 -6.50 9.43 3.81
N VAL A 59 -5.93 8.74 4.80
CA VAL A 59 -4.97 7.66 4.60
C VAL A 59 -5.65 6.36 5.03
N ARG A 60 -5.48 5.32 4.21
CA ARG A 60 -5.80 3.94 4.57
C ARG A 60 -4.49 3.18 4.55
N PHE A 61 -4.02 2.77 5.72
CA PHE A 61 -2.88 1.87 5.83
C PHE A 61 -3.35 0.44 5.63
N ASP A 62 -2.68 -0.30 4.76
CA ASP A 62 -2.97 -1.71 4.52
C ASP A 62 -2.75 -2.52 5.80
N VAL A 63 -1.55 -2.42 6.38
CA VAL A 63 -1.18 -3.11 7.63
C VAL A 63 -0.35 -2.16 8.50
N LEU A 64 -0.95 -1.67 9.58
CA LEU A 64 -0.27 -0.87 10.60
C LEU A 64 0.00 -1.73 11.84
N VAL A 65 1.27 -1.83 12.22
CA VAL A 65 1.75 -2.62 13.34
C VAL A 65 2.35 -1.72 14.40
N GLN A 66 2.08 -2.00 15.67
CA GLN A 66 2.82 -1.45 16.80
C GLN A 66 3.50 -2.58 17.59
N THR A 67 4.75 -2.36 17.97
CA THR A 67 5.52 -3.29 18.80
C THR A 67 5.61 -2.81 20.25
N GLU A 68 6.02 -3.70 21.15
CA GLU A 68 6.09 -3.43 22.59
C GLU A 68 7.05 -2.30 22.98
N ASN A 69 8.05 -2.02 22.15
CA ASN A 69 8.97 -0.90 22.28
C ASN A 69 8.42 0.42 21.70
N GLY A 70 7.14 0.46 21.32
CA GLY A 70 6.44 1.65 20.83
C GLY A 70 6.58 1.91 19.34
N LYS A 71 7.46 1.21 18.62
CA LYS A 71 7.73 1.45 17.20
C LYS A 71 6.52 1.09 16.32
N PHE A 72 6.31 1.90 15.28
CA PHE A 72 5.26 1.67 14.29
C PHE A 72 5.83 1.19 12.96
N TYR A 73 5.15 0.24 12.33
CA TYR A 73 5.46 -0.26 11.00
C TYR A 73 4.20 -0.21 10.15
N ASP A 74 4.24 0.57 9.08
CA ASP A 74 3.23 0.57 8.04
C ASP A 74 3.75 -0.25 6.86
N ILE A 75 2.99 -1.25 6.43
CA ILE A 75 3.41 -2.22 5.42
C ILE A 75 2.38 -2.25 4.30
N GLU A 76 2.84 -1.99 3.09
CA GLU A 76 1.99 -1.73 1.92
C GLU A 76 2.43 -2.60 0.74
N MET A 77 1.50 -3.32 0.13
CA MET A 77 1.76 -4.06 -1.11
C MET A 77 1.51 -3.13 -2.32
N GLN A 78 2.44 -3.09 -3.27
CA GLN A 78 2.34 -2.21 -4.43
C GLN A 78 2.51 -3.00 -5.73
N VAL A 79 1.40 -3.17 -6.46
CA VAL A 79 1.35 -3.90 -7.74
C VAL A 79 1.41 -3.01 -8.97
N SER A 80 1.33 -1.69 -8.80
CA SER A 80 1.36 -0.73 -9.90
C SER A 80 2.16 0.53 -9.55
N ASN A 81 2.79 1.14 -10.56
CA ASN A 81 3.62 2.32 -10.37
C ASN A 81 2.85 3.62 -10.66
N GLU A 82 2.37 4.27 -9.61
CA GLU A 82 1.72 5.58 -9.68
C GLU A 82 2.71 6.76 -9.79
N LYS A 83 4.02 6.50 -9.79
CA LYS A 83 5.11 7.49 -9.85
C LYS A 83 5.07 8.55 -8.74
N ASN A 84 4.47 8.20 -7.60
CA ASN A 84 4.28 9.10 -6.45
C ASN A 84 4.82 8.50 -5.13
N THR A 85 5.45 7.32 -5.17
CA THR A 85 5.90 6.54 -3.99
C THR A 85 6.64 7.39 -2.95
N PRO A 86 7.67 8.20 -3.29
CA PRO A 86 8.37 9.00 -2.27
C PRO A 86 7.47 9.99 -1.54
N LYS A 87 6.53 10.63 -2.27
CA LYS A 87 5.58 11.59 -1.69
C LYS A 87 4.51 10.88 -0.86
N ARG A 88 4.06 9.69 -1.27
CA ARG A 88 3.12 8.85 -0.51
C ARG A 88 3.73 8.39 0.81
N MET A 89 4.95 7.84 0.80
CA MET A 89 5.64 7.41 2.01
C MET A 89 5.83 8.58 3.00
N ARG A 90 6.16 9.78 2.51
CA ARG A 90 6.24 10.98 3.37
C ARG A 90 4.88 11.33 4.00
N PHE A 91 3.80 11.27 3.21
CA PHE A 91 2.46 11.57 3.71
C PHE A 91 2.00 10.55 4.76
N TYR A 92 2.30 9.27 4.53
CA TYR A 92 1.99 8.17 5.44
C TYR A 92 2.73 8.32 6.77
N GLN A 93 4.02 8.65 6.73
CA GLN A 93 4.80 8.97 7.94
C GLN A 93 4.13 10.07 8.77
N ALA A 94 3.80 11.20 8.14
CA ALA A 94 3.17 12.32 8.83
C ALA A 94 1.78 11.95 9.40
N ALA A 95 1.02 11.10 8.71
CA ALA A 95 -0.27 10.62 9.18
C ALA A 95 -0.16 9.71 10.43
N ILE A 96 0.89 8.88 10.51
CA ILE A 96 1.22 8.14 11.75
C ILE A 96 1.53 9.14 12.87
N ASP A 97 2.46 10.07 12.65
CA ASP A 97 2.87 11.05 13.67
C ASP A 97 1.69 11.85 14.22
N ILE A 98 0.78 12.29 13.34
CA ILE A 98 -0.44 13.03 13.71
C ILE A 98 -1.41 12.15 14.53
N SER A 99 -1.51 10.86 14.20
CA SER A 99 -2.49 9.97 14.83
C SER A 99 -2.08 9.51 16.22
N PHE A 100 -0.77 9.49 16.51
CA PHE A 100 -0.24 8.96 17.75
C PHE A 100 0.47 10.01 18.62
N LEU A 101 0.44 11.29 18.25
CA LEU A 101 0.91 12.40 19.09
C LEU A 101 -0.26 13.31 19.46
N ASP A 102 -0.83 13.08 20.65
CA ASP A 102 -1.91 13.95 21.16
C ASP A 102 -1.43 15.38 21.43
N LYS A 103 -2.37 16.32 21.29
CA LYS A 103 -2.14 17.74 21.59
C LYS A 103 -1.66 17.92 23.03
N GLY A 104 -0.51 18.60 23.17
CA GLY A 104 0.09 18.90 24.47
C GLY A 104 1.19 17.93 24.89
N ASN A 105 1.41 16.83 24.14
CA ASN A 105 2.55 15.95 24.35
C ASN A 105 3.83 16.51 23.73
N SER A 106 4.97 16.12 24.29
CA SER A 106 6.30 16.49 23.80
C SER A 106 6.62 15.78 22.49
N TYR A 107 7.30 16.46 21.56
CA TYR A 107 7.83 15.84 20.34
C TYR A 107 8.83 14.72 20.64
N ASN A 108 9.50 14.75 21.80
CA ASN A 108 10.39 13.66 22.23
C ASN A 108 9.64 12.34 22.50
N ASN A 109 8.30 12.37 22.56
CA ASN A 109 7.47 11.19 22.72
C ASN A 109 7.02 10.60 21.36
N LEU A 110 7.47 11.17 20.24
CA LEU A 110 7.24 10.57 18.93
C LEU A 110 7.93 9.20 18.87
N ASN A 111 7.17 8.21 18.42
CA ASN A 111 7.68 6.86 18.26
C ASN A 111 8.45 6.75 16.94
N ASP A 112 9.50 5.92 16.91
CA ASP A 112 10.12 5.54 15.65
C ASP A 112 9.06 4.93 14.73
N SER A 113 9.12 5.27 13.45
CA SER A 113 8.11 4.86 12.48
C SER A 113 8.74 4.46 11.15
N PHE A 114 8.30 3.31 10.65
CA PHE A 114 8.84 2.63 9.49
C PHE A 114 7.74 2.52 8.43
N ILE A 115 8.00 3.05 7.23
CA ILE A 115 7.11 2.87 6.09
C ILE A 115 7.74 1.86 5.13
N ILE A 116 7.11 0.72 4.94
CA ILE A 116 7.63 -0.42 4.17
C ILE A 116 6.73 -0.67 2.97
N PHE A 117 7.23 -0.39 1.77
CA PHE A 117 6.52 -0.66 0.53
C PHE A 117 7.09 -1.92 -0.13
N ILE A 118 6.26 -2.94 -0.31
CA ILE A 118 6.59 -4.18 -1.01
C ILE A 118 6.12 -4.07 -2.45
N CYS A 119 7.04 -3.77 -3.37
CA CYS A 119 6.72 -3.51 -4.76
C CYS A 119 7.00 -4.72 -5.65
N THR A 120 6.07 -5.01 -6.56
CA THR A 120 6.24 -6.05 -7.58
C THR A 120 7.08 -5.61 -8.79
N PHE A 121 7.68 -4.42 -8.70
CA PHE A 121 8.45 -3.72 -9.73
C PHE A 121 9.53 -2.85 -9.09
N ASP A 122 10.58 -2.51 -9.84
CA ASP A 122 11.63 -1.61 -9.35
C ASP A 122 11.21 -0.13 -9.39
N VAL A 123 10.77 0.40 -8.24
CA VAL A 123 10.38 1.82 -8.10
C VAL A 123 11.57 2.76 -8.34
N ILE A 124 12.77 2.37 -7.91
CA ILE A 124 13.97 3.23 -7.88
C ILE A 124 14.79 3.09 -9.18
N GLY A 125 14.70 1.94 -9.85
CA GLY A 125 15.37 1.69 -11.13
C GLY A 125 16.87 1.41 -10.98
N LYS A 126 17.29 0.82 -9.85
CA LYS A 126 18.70 0.50 -9.54
C LYS A 126 18.92 -0.99 -9.29
N ASN A 127 17.92 -1.82 -9.55
CA ASN A 127 17.94 -3.28 -9.48
C ASN A 127 18.47 -3.83 -8.13
N ARG A 128 18.16 -3.16 -7.01
CA ARG A 128 18.43 -3.70 -5.67
C ARG A 128 17.16 -4.33 -5.08
N PRO A 129 17.29 -5.41 -4.28
CA PRO A 129 16.16 -6.07 -3.62
C PRO A 129 15.54 -5.19 -2.52
N VAL A 130 16.36 -4.40 -1.84
CA VAL A 130 15.98 -3.53 -0.73
C VAL A 130 16.58 -2.14 -0.94
N TYR A 131 15.77 -1.11 -0.77
CA TYR A 131 16.19 0.28 -0.67
C TYR A 131 15.76 0.84 0.67
N THR A 132 16.73 1.24 1.50
CA THR A 132 16.46 1.86 2.80
C THR A 132 16.86 3.33 2.75
N PHE A 133 15.97 4.20 3.21
CA PHE A 133 16.17 5.64 3.26
C PHE A 133 15.96 6.14 4.68
N GLU A 134 16.95 6.89 5.15
CA GLU A 134 16.98 7.61 6.43
C GLU A 134 17.53 9.02 6.16
N ASN A 135 17.32 9.94 7.11
CA ASN A 135 17.85 11.30 7.01
C ASN A 135 19.33 11.34 7.44
N LEU A 136 20.20 11.56 6.45
CA LEU A 136 21.64 11.76 6.64
C LEU A 136 22.00 13.22 6.31
N CYS A 137 23.04 13.73 6.96
CA CYS A 137 23.60 15.04 6.61
C CYS A 137 24.18 15.00 5.17
N ILE A 138 23.90 16.05 4.39
CA ILE A 138 24.33 16.14 2.99
C ILE A 138 25.84 16.39 2.92
N GLU A 139 26.34 17.21 3.83
CA GLU A 139 27.74 17.62 3.94
C GLU A 139 28.63 16.49 4.49
N ASP A 140 28.10 15.66 5.40
CA ASP A 140 28.79 14.48 5.95
C ASP A 140 27.82 13.31 6.13
N LYS A 141 27.89 12.33 5.22
CA LYS A 141 27.01 11.16 5.21
C LYS A 141 27.23 10.20 6.37
N ASN A 142 28.24 10.40 7.21
CA ASN A 142 28.42 9.63 8.45
C ASN A 142 27.54 10.14 9.59
N ILE A 143 26.94 11.33 9.44
CA ILE A 143 26.07 11.94 10.44
C ILE A 143 24.60 11.61 10.12
N SER A 144 23.95 10.88 11.02
CA SER A 144 22.50 10.61 10.97
C SER A 144 21.74 11.67 11.78
N LEU A 145 20.58 12.10 11.27
CA LEU A 145 19.69 13.03 11.96
C LEU A 145 19.03 12.40 13.20
N GLN A 146 18.91 11.07 13.22
CA GLN A 146 18.31 10.31 14.33
C GLN A 146 16.87 10.73 14.67
N ASP A 147 16.05 11.06 13.66
CA ASP A 147 14.66 11.48 13.84
C ASP A 147 13.65 10.33 14.01
N GLY A 148 14.14 9.10 14.14
CA GLY A 148 13.31 7.90 14.30
C GLY A 148 12.55 7.46 13.05
N THR A 149 12.75 8.11 11.88
CA THR A 149 12.02 7.76 10.65
C THR A 149 12.84 6.88 9.71
N LYS A 150 12.19 5.85 9.16
CA LYS A 150 12.79 4.97 8.14
C LYS A 150 11.80 4.64 7.04
N LYS A 151 12.28 4.65 5.79
CA LYS A 151 11.49 4.26 4.61
C LYS A 151 12.19 3.11 3.91
N VAL A 152 11.50 2.00 3.73
CA VAL A 152 12.02 0.80 3.08
C VAL A 152 11.17 0.48 1.86
N ILE A 153 11.83 0.26 0.73
CA ILE A 153 11.19 -0.18 -0.50
C ILE A 153 11.81 -1.52 -0.89
N ILE A 154 10.97 -2.54 -0.96
CA ILE A 154 11.32 -3.86 -1.47
C ILE A 154 10.99 -3.91 -2.96
N ASN A 155 11.91 -4.45 -3.75
CA ASN A 155 11.74 -4.68 -5.18
C ASN A 155 11.82 -6.18 -5.46
N SER A 156 10.68 -6.80 -5.75
CA SER A 156 10.65 -8.24 -6.00
C SER A 156 11.31 -8.67 -7.31
N GLU A 157 11.61 -7.76 -8.24
CA GLU A 157 12.30 -8.11 -9.50
C GLU A 157 13.78 -8.39 -9.29
N ALA A 158 14.37 -7.86 -8.23
CA ALA A 158 15.79 -8.01 -7.91
C ALA A 158 16.06 -9.20 -6.97
N PHE A 159 15.21 -10.24 -6.99
CA PHE A 159 15.35 -11.41 -6.09
C PHE A 159 16.67 -12.17 -6.28
N GLU A 160 17.29 -12.12 -7.46
CA GLU A 160 18.62 -12.70 -7.70
C GLU A 160 19.77 -11.87 -7.10
N ASN A 161 19.51 -10.62 -6.69
CA ASN A 161 20.52 -9.67 -6.23
C ASN A 161 20.57 -9.53 -4.69
N THR A 162 20.11 -10.54 -3.95
CA THR A 162 20.27 -10.65 -2.50
C THR A 162 21.02 -11.93 -2.13
N GLU A 163 21.90 -11.83 -1.13
CA GLU A 163 22.57 -12.99 -0.52
C GLU A 163 21.72 -13.61 0.60
N ASP A 164 20.75 -12.88 1.14
CA ASP A 164 19.79 -13.40 2.10
C ASP A 164 18.85 -14.40 1.43
N LYS A 165 18.98 -15.67 1.81
CA LYS A 165 18.20 -16.77 1.25
C LYS A 165 16.71 -16.65 1.53
N GLU A 166 16.31 -16.26 2.73
CA GLU A 166 14.89 -16.20 3.09
C GLU A 166 14.20 -15.06 2.34
N LEU A 167 14.87 -13.89 2.26
CA LEU A 167 14.42 -12.77 1.45
C LEU A 167 14.37 -13.15 -0.04
N LYS A 168 15.41 -13.78 -0.59
CA LYS A 168 15.43 -14.25 -1.99
C LYS A 168 14.22 -15.12 -2.30
N GLU A 169 13.94 -16.12 -1.47
CA GLU A 169 12.83 -17.06 -1.67
C GLU A 169 11.47 -16.35 -1.55
N PHE A 170 11.33 -15.35 -0.67
CA PHE A 170 10.13 -14.53 -0.57
C PHE A 170 9.91 -13.63 -1.80
N LEU A 171 10.95 -12.94 -2.27
CA LEU A 171 10.86 -12.09 -3.47
C LEU A 171 10.57 -12.91 -4.73
N GLU A 172 11.22 -14.07 -4.87
CA GLU A 172 10.93 -15.00 -5.97
C GLU A 172 9.49 -15.53 -5.89
N TYR A 173 8.98 -15.81 -4.69
CA TYR A 173 7.58 -16.20 -4.48
C TYR A 173 6.63 -15.09 -4.93
N LEU A 174 6.90 -13.82 -4.57
CA LEU A 174 6.09 -12.70 -5.06
C LEU A 174 6.09 -12.65 -6.60
N LYS A 175 7.22 -12.90 -7.27
CA LYS A 175 7.28 -12.84 -8.73
C LYS A 175 6.63 -14.04 -9.43
N THR A 176 6.76 -15.23 -8.86
CA THR A 176 6.44 -16.50 -9.55
C THR A 176 5.22 -17.24 -9.01
N GLY A 177 4.76 -16.89 -7.80
CA GLY A 177 3.75 -17.63 -7.05
C GLY A 177 4.24 -18.99 -6.51
N LYS A 178 5.52 -19.35 -6.66
CA LYS A 178 6.05 -20.65 -6.24
C LYS A 178 6.60 -20.60 -4.82
N ALA A 179 5.92 -21.28 -3.89
CA ALA A 179 6.39 -21.37 -2.50
C ALA A 179 7.54 -22.39 -2.34
N LYS A 180 8.73 -21.89 -2.02
CA LYS A 180 9.95 -22.72 -1.85
C LYS A 180 10.39 -22.82 -0.39
N SER A 181 10.18 -21.77 0.39
CA SER A 181 10.60 -21.65 1.78
C SER A 181 9.51 -22.09 2.77
N LYS A 182 9.88 -22.32 4.03
CA LYS A 182 8.89 -22.55 5.10
C LYS A 182 7.92 -21.37 5.20
N PHE A 183 8.45 -20.13 5.18
CA PHE A 183 7.66 -18.90 5.26
C PHE A 183 6.62 -18.79 4.14
N THR A 184 7.04 -18.98 2.88
CA THR A 184 6.14 -18.86 1.72
C THR A 184 5.08 -19.96 1.68
N ARG A 185 5.38 -21.16 2.19
CA ARG A 185 4.38 -22.23 2.34
C ARG A 185 3.35 -21.93 3.42
N GLU A 186 3.75 -21.30 4.51
CA GLU A 186 2.82 -20.87 5.57
C GLU A 186 1.94 -19.71 5.11
N ILE A 187 2.47 -18.80 4.30
CA ILE A 187 1.67 -17.80 3.58
C ILE A 187 0.62 -18.48 2.70
N GLU A 188 1.03 -19.43 1.86
CA GLU A 188 0.08 -20.14 0.99
C GLU A 188 -0.99 -20.89 1.80
N ALA A 189 -0.61 -21.55 2.89
CA ALA A 189 -1.56 -22.19 3.80
C ALA A 189 -2.58 -21.18 4.35
N MET A 190 -2.12 -20.00 4.78
CA MET A 190 -3.00 -18.93 5.26
C MET A 190 -3.92 -18.40 4.15
N ILE A 191 -3.42 -18.24 2.92
CA ILE A 191 -4.24 -17.86 1.75
C ILE A 191 -5.36 -18.88 1.54
N GLN A 192 -5.06 -20.18 1.61
CA GLN A 192 -6.08 -21.23 1.48
C GLN A 192 -7.09 -21.18 2.64
N THR A 193 -6.65 -20.93 3.87
CA THR A 193 -7.55 -20.72 5.02
C THR A 193 -8.49 -19.54 4.80
N VAL A 194 -7.98 -18.41 4.28
CA VAL A 194 -8.80 -17.24 3.95
C VAL A 194 -9.80 -17.56 2.83
N LYS A 195 -9.39 -18.32 1.81
CA LYS A 195 -10.28 -18.73 0.70
C LYS A 195 -11.43 -19.65 1.14
N GLN A 196 -11.20 -20.45 2.17
CA GLN A 196 -12.21 -21.32 2.79
C GLN A 196 -13.12 -20.59 3.79
N ASN A 197 -12.81 -19.33 4.11
CA ASN A 197 -13.60 -18.53 5.04
C ASN A 197 -14.72 -17.78 4.32
N GLU A 198 -15.97 -18.20 4.53
CA GLU A 198 -17.14 -17.58 3.91
C GLU A 198 -17.35 -16.11 4.33
N GLN A 199 -16.96 -15.73 5.54
CA GLN A 199 -17.01 -14.33 5.96
C GLN A 199 -16.03 -13.48 5.15
N ALA A 200 -14.78 -13.96 4.98
CA ALA A 200 -13.79 -13.26 4.15
C ALA A 200 -14.26 -13.14 2.69
N ARG A 201 -14.94 -14.17 2.16
CA ARG A 201 -15.56 -14.14 0.83
C ARG A 201 -16.64 -13.06 0.72
N GLN A 202 -17.50 -12.92 1.74
CA GLN A 202 -18.54 -11.89 1.79
C GLN A 202 -17.93 -10.49 1.89
N GLU A 203 -16.93 -10.30 2.75
CA GLU A 203 -16.21 -9.03 2.88
C GLU A 203 -15.57 -8.60 1.56
N TYR A 204 -14.92 -9.53 0.83
CA TYR A 204 -14.36 -9.24 -0.48
C TYR A 204 -15.43 -8.86 -1.52
N ARG A 205 -16.60 -9.51 -1.50
CA ARG A 205 -17.72 -9.15 -2.39
C ARG A 205 -18.23 -7.74 -2.13
N LEU A 206 -18.37 -7.35 -0.87
CA LEU A 206 -18.77 -6.01 -0.50
C LEU A 206 -17.71 -4.99 -0.95
N MET A 207 -16.45 -5.22 -0.61
CA MET A 207 -15.33 -4.35 -0.98
C MET A 207 -15.26 -4.16 -2.50
N SER A 208 -15.29 -5.25 -3.26
CA SER A 208 -15.25 -5.20 -4.73
C SER A 208 -16.44 -4.46 -5.34
N THR A 209 -17.63 -4.54 -4.73
CA THR A 209 -18.80 -3.78 -5.18
C THR A 209 -18.58 -2.28 -4.99
N PHE A 210 -18.09 -1.87 -3.81
CA PHE A 210 -17.76 -0.46 -3.55
C PHE A 210 -16.66 0.06 -4.48
N GLU A 211 -15.63 -0.73 -4.75
CA GLU A 211 -14.55 -0.36 -5.68
C GLU A 211 -15.06 -0.21 -7.12
N MET A 212 -15.97 -1.10 -7.55
CA MET A 212 -16.63 -0.98 -8.85
C MET A 212 -17.44 0.31 -8.92
N ASP A 213 -18.27 0.59 -7.93
CA ASP A 213 -19.12 1.79 -7.90
C ASP A 213 -18.27 3.07 -7.89
N ALA A 214 -17.20 3.11 -7.09
CA ALA A 214 -16.27 4.23 -7.05
C ALA A 214 -15.58 4.44 -8.41
N ARG A 215 -15.16 3.36 -9.06
CA ARG A 215 -14.56 3.40 -10.40
C ARG A 215 -15.56 3.88 -11.46
N TYR A 216 -16.81 3.41 -11.42
CA TYR A 216 -17.85 3.85 -12.34
C TYR A 216 -18.14 5.35 -12.16
N LYS A 217 -18.26 5.82 -10.92
CA LYS A 217 -18.40 7.26 -10.61
C LYS A 217 -17.23 8.07 -11.16
N GLY A 218 -15.99 7.65 -10.93
CA GLY A 218 -14.81 8.36 -11.45
C GLY A 218 -14.74 8.40 -12.98
N ILE A 219 -15.08 7.30 -13.67
CA ILE A 219 -15.18 7.27 -15.14
C ILE A 219 -16.26 8.25 -15.62
N TYR A 220 -17.42 8.24 -14.97
CA TYR A 220 -18.52 9.12 -15.32
C TYR A 220 -18.18 10.60 -15.10
N GLU A 221 -17.57 10.96 -13.97
CA GLU A 221 -17.07 12.31 -13.70
C GLU A 221 -16.03 12.76 -14.74
N ASN A 222 -15.09 11.88 -15.12
CA ASN A 222 -14.11 12.18 -16.16
C ASN A 222 -14.75 12.44 -17.52
N LYS A 223 -15.79 11.67 -17.88
CA LYS A 223 -16.58 11.93 -19.10
C LYS A 223 -17.25 13.30 -19.05
N ARG A 224 -17.80 13.70 -17.89
CA ARG A 224 -18.41 15.03 -17.71
C ARG A 224 -17.39 16.15 -17.82
N GLU A 225 -16.23 16.02 -17.19
CA GLU A 225 -15.14 17.01 -17.31
C GLU A 225 -14.62 17.10 -18.76
N THR A 226 -14.48 15.96 -19.44
CA THR A 226 -14.12 15.94 -20.87
C THR A 226 -15.16 16.66 -21.72
N ALA A 227 -16.46 16.42 -21.48
CA ALA A 227 -17.54 17.12 -22.19
C ALA A 227 -17.54 18.63 -21.91
N LYS A 228 -17.30 19.07 -20.67
CA LYS A 228 -17.14 20.50 -20.33
C LYS A 228 -16.02 21.15 -21.12
N LEU A 229 -14.83 20.54 -21.13
CA LEU A 229 -13.68 21.05 -21.87
C LEU A 229 -13.96 21.12 -23.38
N MET A 230 -14.59 20.10 -23.95
CA MET A 230 -14.97 20.09 -25.37
C MET A 230 -16.01 21.16 -25.72
N LYS A 231 -16.96 21.44 -24.80
CA LYS A 231 -17.95 22.51 -24.97
C LYS A 231 -17.30 23.89 -24.89
N MET A 232 -16.32 24.08 -24.00
CA MET A 232 -15.51 25.31 -23.94
C MET A 232 -14.76 25.55 -25.26
N GLU A 233 -14.24 24.50 -25.88
CA GLU A 233 -13.60 24.52 -27.21
C GLU A 233 -14.61 24.61 -28.37
N LYS A 234 -15.92 24.75 -28.09
CA LYS A 234 -17.01 24.88 -29.07
C LYS A 234 -17.09 23.72 -30.07
N LEU A 235 -16.75 22.50 -29.63
CA LEU A 235 -16.94 21.31 -30.44
C LEU A 235 -18.43 20.98 -30.62
N ASP A 236 -18.75 20.33 -31.74
CA ASP A 236 -20.12 19.97 -32.09
C ASP A 236 -20.74 18.98 -31.08
N MET A 237 -22.03 19.18 -30.77
CA MET A 237 -22.77 18.39 -29.79
C MET A 237 -22.79 16.89 -30.16
N SER A 238 -22.95 16.56 -31.44
CA SER A 238 -22.95 15.16 -31.89
C SER A 238 -21.59 14.50 -31.68
N LEU A 239 -20.51 15.27 -31.84
CA LEU A 239 -19.14 14.81 -31.60
C LEU A 239 -18.88 14.60 -30.11
N ILE A 240 -19.29 15.53 -29.25
CA ILE A 240 -19.14 15.40 -27.78
C ILE A 240 -19.90 14.17 -27.28
N LYS A 241 -21.14 13.98 -27.74
CA LYS A 241 -21.98 12.81 -27.44
C LYS A 241 -21.31 11.52 -27.89
N LYS A 242 -20.77 11.48 -29.12
CA LYS A 242 -20.06 10.30 -29.66
C LYS A 242 -18.80 9.95 -28.87
N ILE A 243 -18.02 10.94 -28.44
CA ILE A 243 -16.75 10.71 -27.73
C ILE A 243 -16.98 10.32 -26.27
N THR A 244 -17.84 11.05 -25.56
CA THR A 244 -18.06 10.86 -24.11
C THR A 244 -19.09 9.77 -23.81
N GLY A 245 -20.04 9.56 -24.74
CA GLY A 245 -21.19 8.68 -24.55
C GLY A 245 -22.20 9.20 -23.53
N LEU A 246 -22.14 10.50 -23.18
CA LEU A 246 -23.11 11.13 -22.27
C LEU A 246 -24.42 11.44 -23.00
N PRO A 247 -25.57 11.43 -22.29
CA PRO A 247 -26.83 11.91 -22.83
C PRO A 247 -26.74 13.39 -23.25
N GLU A 248 -27.46 13.74 -24.32
CA GLU A 248 -27.45 15.10 -24.88
C GLU A 248 -27.97 16.14 -23.89
N GLU A 249 -29.07 15.84 -23.19
CA GLU A 249 -29.64 16.67 -22.12
C GLU A 249 -28.64 16.94 -20.98
N GLU A 250 -27.68 16.04 -20.76
CA GLU A 250 -26.66 16.22 -19.75
C GLU A 250 -25.57 17.16 -20.25
N ILE A 251 -25.10 16.98 -21.49
CA ILE A 251 -24.08 17.83 -22.12
C ILE A 251 -24.58 19.28 -22.27
N GLU A 252 -25.86 19.47 -22.55
CA GLU A 252 -26.49 20.80 -22.59
C GLU A 252 -26.40 21.54 -21.25
N LYS A 253 -26.51 20.80 -20.13
CA LYS A 253 -26.47 21.33 -18.76
C LYS A 253 -25.05 21.55 -18.19
N LEU A 254 -24.02 21.02 -18.85
CA LEU A 254 -22.60 21.19 -18.47
C LEU A 254 -22.06 22.58 -18.80
#